data_AF-A0A0B1SCJ4-F1
#
_entry.id   AF-A0A0B1SCJ4-F1
#
_cell.length_a   1.000
_cell.length_b   1.000
_cell.length_c   1.000
_cell.angle_alpha   90.00
_cell.angle_beta   90.00
_cell.angle_gamma   90.00
#
_symmetry.space_group_name_H-M   'P 1'
#
loop_
_entity.id
_entity.type
_entity.pdbx_description
1 polymer ?
#
loop_
_entity_poly.entity_id
_entity_poly.type
_entity_poly.pdbx_seq_one_letter_code
_entity_poly.pdbx_strand_id
1 'polypeptide(L)'
;MNGDCCGNAVYFKQEGSFLCCNDSLARKLADTDECCGSTVFDGGRQQICCGEKVFDRNQADACCTRNNATEVEFNSKTEFCCNGAVRRNMGVFCCYLRIDGELVAESYRNQTHCCRYPFDIIYPKVNGDCLS
;
A
#
# COMPACT_ATOMS: atom_id res chain seq x y z
N MET A 1 -3.10 12.19 -38.98
CA MET A 1 -2.82 11.32 -37.82
C MET A 1 -2.41 12.23 -36.67
N ASN A 2 -3.17 12.25 -35.57
CA ASN A 2 -2.83 13.05 -34.40
C ASN A 2 -2.03 12.17 -33.44
N GLY A 3 -0.71 12.35 -33.44
CA GLY A 3 0.16 11.74 -32.44
C GLY A 3 0.08 12.51 -31.13
N ASP A 4 0.10 11.79 -30.02
CA ASP A 4 0.26 12.34 -28.67
C ASP A 4 1.72 12.19 -28.23
N CYS A 5 2.12 13.00 -27.25
CA CYS A 5 3.44 12.93 -26.66
C CYS A 5 3.39 12.18 -25.32
N CYS A 6 4.44 11.41 -25.05
CA CYS A 6 4.74 10.78 -23.77
C CYS A 6 6.21 11.04 -23.44
N GLY A 7 6.48 11.96 -22.51
CA GLY A 7 7.84 12.48 -22.33
C GLY A 7 8.41 13.01 -23.65
N ASN A 8 9.49 12.39 -24.12
CA ASN A 8 10.19 12.73 -25.37
C ASN A 8 9.79 11.88 -26.58
N ALA A 9 8.84 10.96 -26.44
CA ALA A 9 8.38 10.08 -27.51
C ALA A 9 7.00 10.50 -28.04
N VAL A 10 6.80 10.42 -29.35
CA VAL A 10 5.48 10.58 -29.99
C VAL A 10 4.88 9.19 -30.20
N TYR A 11 3.60 9.02 -29.84
CA TYR A 11 2.86 7.78 -30.02
C TYR A 11 1.42 8.04 -30.49
N PHE A 12 0.79 7.06 -31.12
CA PHE A 12 -0.58 7.21 -31.62
C PHE A 12 -1.54 6.45 -30.70
N LYS A 13 -2.25 7.17 -29.81
CA LYS A 13 -3.27 6.56 -28.91
C LYS A 13 -4.30 5.71 -29.66
N GLN A 14 -4.64 6.11 -30.89
CA GLN A 14 -5.64 5.42 -31.72
C GLN A 14 -5.24 3.99 -32.11
N GLU A 15 -3.95 3.65 -32.06
CA GLU A 15 -3.48 2.28 -32.34
C GLU A 15 -3.67 1.34 -31.14
N GLY A 16 -4.03 1.86 -29.96
CA GLY A 16 -4.30 1.07 -28.74
C GLY A 16 -3.11 0.27 -28.18
N SER A 17 -1.96 0.32 -28.86
CA SER A 17 -0.82 -0.57 -28.65
C SER A 17 0.17 -0.07 -27.59
N PHE A 18 -0.02 1.14 -27.08
CA PHE A 18 0.92 1.79 -26.17
C PHE A 18 0.20 2.47 -25.00
N LEU A 19 0.85 2.44 -23.84
CA LEU A 19 0.50 3.17 -22.64
C LEU A 19 1.60 4.19 -22.35
N CYS A 20 1.19 5.38 -21.92
CA CYS A 20 2.09 6.40 -21.39
C CYS A 20 1.90 6.47 -19.88
N CYS A 21 2.91 6.10 -19.11
CA CYS A 21 2.88 6.06 -17.65
C CYS A 21 3.96 7.00 -17.10
N ASN A 22 3.58 8.15 -16.52
CA ASN A 22 4.50 9.18 -16.00
C ASN A 22 5.72 9.43 -16.92
N ASP A 23 5.45 9.84 -18.16
CA ASP A 23 6.45 10.10 -19.23
C ASP A 23 7.24 8.88 -19.73
N SER A 24 6.90 7.67 -19.25
CA SER A 24 7.42 6.40 -19.73
C SER A 24 6.48 5.78 -20.75
N LEU A 25 6.91 5.69 -22.00
CA LEU A 25 6.15 5.02 -23.07
C LEU A 25 6.42 3.51 -23.03
N ALA A 26 5.38 2.73 -22.84
CA ALA A 26 5.44 1.27 -22.81
C ALA A 26 4.47 0.65 -23.81
N ARG A 27 4.86 -0.50 -24.37
CA ARG A 27 3.97 -1.28 -25.24
C ARG A 27 2.98 -2.05 -24.38
N LYS A 28 1.72 -2.00 -24.77
CA LYS A 28 0.63 -2.78 -24.20
C LYS A 28 0.75 -4.24 -24.69
N LEU A 29 0.80 -5.20 -23.77
CA LEU A 29 0.83 -6.64 -24.07
C LEU A 29 -0.57 -7.24 -24.06
N ALA A 30 -1.46 -6.73 -23.19
CA ALA A 30 -2.85 -7.15 -23.11
C ALA A 30 -3.79 -5.96 -22.84
N ASP A 31 -5.08 -6.11 -23.16
CA ASP A 31 -6.02 -5.00 -23.00
C ASP A 31 -6.25 -4.52 -21.57
N THR A 32 -5.94 -5.38 -20.60
CA THR A 32 -6.03 -5.09 -19.17
C THR A 32 -4.79 -4.38 -18.63
N ASP A 33 -3.74 -4.20 -19.44
CA ASP A 33 -2.54 -3.55 -18.96
C ASP A 33 -2.84 -2.10 -18.55
N GLU A 34 -2.32 -1.71 -17.41
CA GLU A 34 -2.56 -0.43 -16.76
C GLU A 34 -1.25 0.17 -16.24
N CYS A 35 -1.25 1.48 -15.98
CA CYS A 35 -0.09 2.15 -15.40
C CYS A 35 -0.08 2.05 -13.88
N CYS A 36 1.11 1.83 -13.32
CA CYS A 36 1.45 1.94 -11.92
C CYS A 36 2.70 2.82 -11.80
N GLY A 37 2.52 4.11 -11.47
CA GLY A 37 3.59 5.09 -11.57
C GLY A 37 4.14 5.18 -13.00
N SER A 38 5.44 4.95 -13.17
CA SER A 38 6.13 4.95 -14.48
C SER A 38 6.21 3.58 -15.16
N THR A 39 5.54 2.57 -14.61
CA THR A 39 5.62 1.16 -15.08
C THR A 39 4.24 0.66 -15.48
N VAL A 40 4.18 -0.29 -16.42
CA VAL A 40 2.95 -1.00 -16.79
C VAL A 40 2.84 -2.32 -16.03
N PHE A 41 1.63 -2.66 -15.60
CA PHE A 41 1.31 -3.97 -15.01
C PHE A 41 0.06 -4.56 -15.65
N ASP A 42 -0.17 -5.85 -15.42
CA ASP A 42 -1.19 -6.66 -16.12
C ASP A 42 -2.66 -6.42 -15.71
N GLY A 43 -2.96 -5.31 -15.03
CA GLY A 43 -4.31 -4.97 -14.57
C GLY A 43 -4.82 -5.86 -13.44
N GLY A 44 -3.93 -6.46 -12.65
CA GLY A 44 -4.30 -7.21 -11.47
C GLY A 44 -4.36 -8.72 -11.65
N ARG A 45 -3.97 -9.26 -12.81
CA ARG A 45 -4.09 -10.70 -13.13
C ARG A 45 -3.08 -11.53 -12.34
N GLN A 46 -1.81 -11.16 -12.43
CA GLN A 46 -0.67 -11.79 -11.75
C GLN A 46 0.15 -10.75 -10.98
N GLN A 47 -0.09 -9.46 -11.20
CA GLN A 47 0.61 -8.38 -10.53
C GLN A 47 -0.35 -7.51 -9.71
N ILE A 48 0.18 -6.75 -8.76
CA ILE A 48 -0.52 -5.65 -8.09
C ILE A 48 0.27 -4.36 -8.26
N CYS A 49 -0.44 -3.24 -8.25
CA CYS A 49 0.15 -1.92 -8.09
C CYS A 49 0.02 -1.47 -6.64
N CYS A 50 1.12 -1.01 -6.05
CA CYS A 50 1.16 -0.46 -4.70
C CYS A 50 1.96 0.84 -4.68
N GLY A 51 1.30 1.97 -4.43
CA GLY A 51 1.84 3.29 -4.69
C GLY A 51 2.21 3.45 -6.16
N GLU A 52 3.52 3.44 -6.45
CA GLU A 52 4.07 3.57 -7.80
C GLU A 52 4.92 2.35 -8.22
N LYS A 53 4.73 1.22 -7.52
CA LYS A 53 5.52 0.01 -7.71
C LYS A 53 4.64 -1.19 -8.01
N VAL A 54 5.14 -2.03 -8.91
CA VAL A 54 4.49 -3.26 -9.34
C VAL A 54 5.10 -4.44 -8.61
N PHE A 55 4.25 -5.32 -8.09
CA PHE A 55 4.66 -6.54 -7.38
C PHE A 55 3.94 -7.77 -7.94
N ASP A 56 4.57 -8.93 -7.84
CA ASP A 56 3.94 -10.21 -8.18
C ASP A 56 2.94 -10.61 -7.07
N ARG A 57 1.75 -11.08 -7.47
CA ARG A 57 0.66 -11.49 -6.56
C ARG A 57 1.04 -12.65 -5.64
N ASN A 58 2.03 -13.47 -6.01
CA ASN A 58 2.55 -14.53 -5.16
C ASN A 58 3.40 -13.97 -4.01
N GLN A 59 3.98 -12.78 -4.19
CA GLN A 59 4.78 -12.10 -3.17
C GLN A 59 3.89 -11.24 -2.27
N ALA A 60 3.04 -10.41 -2.86
CA ALA A 60 2.12 -9.52 -2.14
C ALA A 60 0.76 -9.43 -2.85
N ASP A 61 -0.32 -9.40 -2.08
CA ASP A 61 -1.69 -9.39 -2.61
C ASP A 61 -2.52 -8.18 -2.16
N ALA A 62 -1.93 -7.30 -1.33
CA ALA A 62 -2.59 -6.11 -0.80
C ALA A 62 -1.59 -4.98 -0.53
N CYS A 63 -2.14 -3.77 -0.39
CA CYS A 63 -1.42 -2.55 -0.08
C CYS A 63 -1.79 -2.02 1.29
N CYS A 64 -0.80 -1.55 2.02
CA CYS A 64 -0.96 -0.92 3.31
C CYS A 64 -0.54 0.55 3.23
N THR A 65 -1.49 1.44 3.47
CA THR A 65 -1.24 2.87 3.60
C THR A 65 -0.68 3.16 4.98
N ARG A 66 0.43 3.90 5.02
CA ARG A 66 1.06 4.42 6.24
C ARG A 66 0.43 5.76 6.64
N ASN A 67 0.66 6.19 7.87
CA ASN A 67 0.17 7.47 8.38
C ASN A 67 0.71 8.68 7.57
N ASN A 68 1.86 8.53 6.88
CA ASN A 68 2.42 9.55 6.00
C ASN A 68 1.92 9.46 4.53
N ALA A 69 0.78 8.79 4.30
CA ALA A 69 0.18 8.54 2.98
C ALA A 69 1.05 7.73 1.98
N THR A 70 2.19 7.18 2.41
CA THR A 70 2.95 6.24 1.58
C THR A 70 2.34 4.86 1.65
N GLU A 71 2.46 4.09 0.56
CA GLU A 71 1.99 2.71 0.52
C GLU A 71 3.14 1.71 0.58
N VAL A 72 2.85 0.54 1.13
CA VAL A 72 3.74 -0.62 1.11
C VAL A 72 2.94 -1.89 0.85
N GLU A 73 3.50 -2.75 0.04
CA GLU A 73 2.95 -4.06 -0.28
C GLU A 73 2.99 -4.99 0.94
N PHE A 74 2.03 -5.90 1.03
CA PHE A 74 2.07 -6.98 2.01
C PHE A 74 1.34 -8.22 1.52
N ASN A 75 1.66 -9.35 2.14
CA ASN A 75 0.96 -10.60 1.89
C ASN A 75 -0.10 -10.84 2.95
N SER A 76 -1.38 -10.73 2.60
CA SER A 76 -2.51 -10.81 3.52
C SER A 76 -2.60 -12.14 4.29
N LYS A 77 -2.01 -13.22 3.75
CA LYS A 77 -1.95 -14.54 4.40
C LYS A 77 -1.03 -14.54 5.61
N THR A 78 0.09 -13.81 5.56
CA THR A 78 1.12 -13.80 6.61
C THR A 78 1.17 -12.50 7.39
N GLU A 79 0.58 -11.44 6.85
CA GLU A 79 0.71 -10.05 7.33
C GLU A 79 -0.65 -9.35 7.36
N PHE A 80 -0.73 -8.24 8.08
CA PHE A 80 -1.86 -7.32 8.11
C PHE A 80 -1.37 -5.87 8.05
N CYS A 81 -2.23 -4.96 7.60
CA CYS A 81 -1.92 -3.54 7.56
C CYS A 81 -2.20 -2.85 8.90
N CYS A 82 -1.29 -1.97 9.33
CA CYS A 82 -1.51 -1.03 10.42
C CYS A 82 -0.94 0.34 10.06
N ASN A 83 0.38 0.49 10.15
CA ASN A 83 1.14 1.63 9.63
C ASN A 83 2.34 1.09 8.84
N GLY A 84 1.99 0.24 7.87
CA GLY A 84 2.90 -0.69 7.20
C GLY A 84 2.52 -2.16 7.42
N ALA A 85 3.23 -3.05 6.72
CA ALA A 85 3.05 -4.48 6.78
C ALA A 85 3.50 -5.05 8.14
N VAL A 86 2.59 -5.70 8.87
CA VAL A 86 2.88 -6.32 10.16
C VAL A 86 2.64 -7.82 10.09
N ARG A 87 3.65 -8.61 10.45
CA ARG A 87 3.55 -10.07 10.49
C ARG A 87 2.55 -10.56 11.54
N ARG A 88 1.69 -11.48 11.12
CA ARG A 88 0.77 -12.20 12.01
C ARG A 88 1.56 -13.08 12.99
N ASN A 89 0.92 -13.45 14.10
CA ASN A 89 1.44 -14.37 15.10
C ASN A 89 2.73 -13.92 15.83
N MET A 90 3.12 -12.65 15.73
CA MET A 90 4.26 -12.09 16.47
C MET A 90 3.87 -11.39 17.79
N GLY A 91 2.62 -11.53 18.23
CA GLY A 91 2.09 -10.82 19.40
C GLY A 91 1.98 -9.30 19.20
N VAL A 92 1.98 -8.85 17.95
CA VAL A 92 1.81 -7.45 17.54
C VAL A 92 0.38 -7.22 17.07
N PHE A 93 -0.20 -6.11 17.50
CA PHE A 93 -1.57 -5.69 17.23
C PHE A 93 -1.56 -4.26 16.70
N CYS A 94 -2.66 -3.83 16.08
CA CYS A 94 -2.83 -2.45 15.64
C CYS A 94 -3.73 -1.68 16.61
N CYS A 95 -3.32 -0.47 16.94
CA CYS A 95 -4.12 0.52 17.65
C CYS A 95 -4.46 1.66 16.71
N TYR A 96 -5.68 2.16 16.75
CA TYR A 96 -6.06 3.36 16.00
C TYR A 96 -6.25 4.51 16.99
N LEU A 97 -5.23 5.37 17.06
CA LEU A 97 -5.20 6.54 17.92
C LEU A 97 -5.93 7.71 17.28
N ARG A 98 -6.45 8.62 18.09
CA ARG A 98 -7.07 9.89 17.67
C ARG A 98 -6.17 11.03 18.12
N ILE A 99 -5.33 11.52 17.22
CA ILE A 99 -4.37 12.60 17.49
C ILE A 99 -4.81 13.81 16.68
N ASP A 100 -5.09 14.93 17.35
CA ASP A 100 -5.54 16.18 16.72
C ASP A 100 -6.76 16.03 15.77
N GLY A 101 -7.61 15.05 16.05
CA GLY A 101 -8.79 14.73 15.24
C GLY A 101 -8.55 13.78 14.07
N GLU A 102 -7.29 13.40 13.80
CA GLU A 102 -6.92 12.42 12.78
C GLU A 102 -6.78 11.01 13.37
N LEU A 103 -7.06 10.00 12.54
CA LEU A 103 -6.89 8.60 12.91
C LEU A 103 -5.46 8.16 12.55
N VAL A 104 -4.68 7.79 13.56
CA VAL A 104 -3.29 7.36 13.42
C VAL A 104 -3.20 5.89 13.80
N ALA A 105 -2.82 5.03 12.86
CA ALA A 105 -2.64 3.61 13.14
C ALA A 105 -1.24 3.37 13.72
N GLU A 106 -1.13 2.63 14.81
CA GLU A 106 0.17 2.33 15.44
C GLU A 106 0.23 0.88 15.92
N SER A 107 1.35 0.21 15.61
CA SER A 107 1.55 -1.17 16.01
C SER A 107 2.05 -1.25 17.46
N TYR A 108 1.54 -2.21 18.24
CA TYR A 108 1.95 -2.41 19.62
C TYR A 108 1.98 -3.89 20.01
N ARG A 109 2.75 -4.24 21.04
CA ARG A 109 2.77 -5.60 21.60
C ARG A 109 1.76 -5.71 22.74
N ASN A 110 0.80 -6.64 22.68
CA ASN A 110 -0.21 -6.76 23.74
C ASN A 110 0.33 -7.23 25.11
N GLN A 111 1.55 -7.77 25.10
CA GLN A 111 2.21 -8.29 26.30
C GLN A 111 2.71 -7.15 27.18
N THR A 112 3.12 -6.04 26.56
CA THR A 112 3.74 -4.90 27.25
C THR A 112 2.93 -3.62 27.16
N HIS A 113 1.93 -3.56 26.28
CA HIS A 113 1.14 -2.36 26.04
C HIS A 113 -0.34 -2.67 25.80
N CYS A 114 -1.15 -1.63 25.93
CA CYS A 114 -2.58 -1.65 25.72
C CYS A 114 -3.02 -0.55 24.75
N CYS A 115 -3.96 -0.89 23.87
CA CYS A 115 -4.74 0.07 23.10
C CYS A 115 -6.14 0.16 23.72
N ARG A 116 -6.49 1.32 24.29
CA ARG A 116 -7.77 1.49 24.97
C ARG A 116 -8.23 2.95 24.89
N TYR A 117 -9.54 3.16 25.04
CA TYR A 117 -10.14 4.47 25.26
C TYR A 117 -9.36 5.26 26.34
N PRO A 118 -9.01 6.54 26.09
CA PRO A 118 -9.57 7.41 25.05
C PRO A 118 -8.93 7.30 23.65
N PHE A 119 -8.00 6.36 23.44
CA PHE A 119 -7.26 6.15 22.19
C PHE A 119 -6.38 7.35 21.81
N ASP A 120 -5.80 8.02 22.78
CA ASP A 120 -4.84 9.11 22.60
C ASP A 120 -3.39 8.60 22.53
N ILE A 121 -3.06 7.59 23.33
CA ILE A 121 -1.76 6.92 23.35
C ILE A 121 -1.88 5.41 23.49
N ILE A 122 -0.77 4.71 23.25
CA ILE A 122 -0.60 3.30 23.59
C ILE A 122 -0.05 3.22 25.02
N TYR A 123 -0.86 2.71 25.95
CA TYR A 123 -0.55 2.70 27.37
C TYR A 123 0.38 1.53 27.73
N PRO A 124 1.33 1.71 28.66
CA PRO A 124 2.12 0.59 29.18
C PRO A 124 1.24 -0.35 30.01
N LYS A 125 1.57 -1.64 29.94
CA LYS A 125 0.93 -2.69 30.71
C LYS A 125 1.81 -3.03 31.91
N VAL A 126 1.27 -2.92 33.12
CA VAL A 126 1.97 -3.23 34.38
C VAL A 126 1.17 -4.28 35.12
N ASN A 127 1.82 -5.39 35.50
CA ASN A 127 1.19 -6.54 36.17
C ASN A 127 -0.04 -7.12 35.46
N GLY A 128 -0.14 -6.97 34.14
CA GLY A 128 -1.29 -7.44 33.37
C GLY A 128 -2.37 -6.39 33.14
N ASP A 129 -2.31 -5.28 33.88
CA ASP A 129 -3.27 -4.19 33.81
C ASP A 129 -2.76 -3.05 32.93
N CYS A 130 -3.69 -2.45 32.19
CA CYS A 130 -3.43 -1.26 31.39
C CYS A 130 -3.43 -0.06 32.35
N LEU A 131 -2.27 0.57 32.54
CA LEU A 131 -2.19 1.79 33.34
C LEU A 131 -3.01 2.90 32.66
N SER A 132 -3.82 3.60 33.44
CA SER A 132 -4.61 4.77 33.05
C SER A 132 -3.78 6.05 33.12
#